data_AF-A0A954SQM5-F1
#
_entry.id   AF-A0A954SQM5-F1
#
_cell.length_a   1.000
_cell.length_b   1.000
_cell.length_c   1.000
_cell.angle_alpha   90.00
_cell.angle_beta   90.00
_cell.angle_gamma   90.00
#
_symmetry.space_group_name_H-M   'P 1'
#
loop_
_entity.id
_entity.type
_entity.pdbx_description
1 polymer ?
#
loop_
_entity_poly.entity_id
_entity_poly.type
_entity_poly.pdbx_seq_one_letter_code
_entity_poly.pdbx_strand_id
1 'polypeptide(L)' 'MKLATILSGTEKKVVAVEGGKYLDLRAVEPNLAQCLRGILTQSGGIDLARGAAEKAKQAGAYVEGELLAPIQKPGK' A
#
# COMPACT_ATOMS: atom_id res chain seq x y z
N MET A 1 9.32 -4.64 -6.22
CA MET A 1 8.06 -4.06 -5.70
C MET A 1 8.35 -2.74 -5.02
N LYS A 2 7.62 -1.68 -5.34
CA LYS A 2 7.72 -0.36 -4.70
C LYS A 2 6.43 -0.11 -3.93
N LEU A 3 6.53 0.34 -2.68
CA LEU A 3 5.38 0.75 -1.86
C LEU A 3 5.43 2.25 -1.60
N ALA A 4 4.27 2.87 -1.53
CA ALA A 4 4.12 4.26 -1.17
C ALA A 4 2.95 4.44 -0.20
N THR A 5 2.97 5.55 0.54
CA THR A 5 1.80 6.03 1.27
C THR A 5 1.26 7.22 0.51
N ILE A 6 -0.02 7.18 0.14
CA ILE A 6 -0.70 8.30 -0.52
C ILE A 6 -1.82 8.84 0.35
N LEU A 7 -2.18 10.10 0.14
CA LEU A 7 -3.44 10.67 0.59
C LEU A 7 -4.43 10.62 -0.59
N SER A 8 -5.40 9.71 -0.51
CA SER A 8 -6.48 9.57 -1.50
C SER A 8 -7.74 10.21 -0.90
N GLY A 9 -8.06 11.44 -1.33
CA GLY A 9 -9.12 12.22 -0.69
C GLY A 9 -8.72 12.62 0.73
N THR A 10 -9.43 12.10 1.74
CA THR A 10 -9.12 12.31 3.17
C THR A 10 -8.44 11.12 3.83
N GLU A 11 -8.32 9.99 3.13
CA GLU A 11 -7.80 8.73 3.69
C GLU A 11 -6.33 8.53 3.31
N LYS A 12 -5.50 8.17 4.30
CA LYS A 12 -4.12 7.73 4.06
C LYS A 12 -4.12 6.25 3.73
N LYS A 13 -3.56 5.89 2.58
CA LYS A 13 -3.52 4.52 2.09
C LYS A 13 -2.10 4.09 1.77
N VAL A 14 -1.80 2.81 2.02
CA VAL A 14 -0.60 2.18 1.48
C VAL A 14 -0.93 1.54 0.14
N VAL A 15 -0.12 1.85 -0.85
CA VAL A 15 -0.30 1.43 -2.24
C VAL A 15 0.96 0.80 -2.78
N ALA A 16 0.82 -0.10 -3.75
CA ALA A 16 1.95 -0.50 -4.59
C ALA A 16 2.09 0.47 -5.76
N VAL A 17 3.33 0.76 -6.14
CA VAL A 17 3.66 1.64 -7.27
C VAL A 17 4.15 0.80 -8.44
N GLU A 18 3.43 0.86 -9.56
CA GLU A 18 3.79 0.16 -10.79
C GLU A 18 3.51 1.04 -12.02
N GLY A 19 4.53 1.23 -12.87
CA GLY A 19 4.37 2.05 -14.09
C GLY A 19 3.92 3.49 -13.84
N GLY A 20 4.21 4.06 -12.67
CA GLY A 20 3.76 5.40 -12.27
C GLY A 20 2.32 5.47 -11.75
N LYS A 21 1.63 4.33 -11.64
CA LYS A 21 0.27 4.23 -11.08
C LYS A 21 0.31 3.64 -9.68
N TYR A 22 -0.74 3.91 -8.91
CA TYR A 22 -0.90 3.38 -7.56
C TYR A 22 -1.99 2.31 -7.51
N LEU A 23 -1.67 1.18 -6.88
CA LEU A 23 -2.57 0.05 -6.70
C LEU A 23 -2.99 -0.03 -5.23
N ASP A 24 -4.31 -0.02 -4.98
CA ASP A 24 -4.86 -0.16 -3.62
C ASP A 24 -4.75 -1.62 -3.17
N LEU A 25 -3.86 -1.86 -2.21
CA LEU A 25 -3.58 -3.20 -1.70
C LEU A 25 -4.69 -3.72 -0.79
N ARG A 26 -5.36 -2.83 -0.04
CA ARG A 26 -6.39 -3.23 0.93
C ARG A 26 -7.73 -3.51 0.26
N ALA A 27 -7.96 -2.97 -0.94
CA ALA A 27 -9.11 -3.32 -1.75
C ALA A 27 -9.18 -4.83 -2.07
N VAL A 28 -8.01 -5.48 -2.23
CA VAL A 28 -7.91 -6.92 -2.55
C VAL A 28 -7.43 -7.79 -1.39
N GLU A 29 -6.83 -7.20 -0.35
CA GLU A 29 -6.36 -7.91 0.84
C GLU A 29 -6.73 -7.12 2.12
N PRO A 30 -7.95 -7.29 2.65
CA PRO A 30 -8.45 -6.53 3.79
C PRO A 30 -7.64 -6.72 5.08
N ASN A 31 -6.96 -7.87 5.19
CA ASN A 31 -6.10 -8.24 6.33
C ASN A 31 -4.74 -7.52 6.34
N LEU A 32 -4.40 -6.81 5.27
CA LEU A 32 -3.17 -6.04 5.20
C LEU A 32 -3.26 -4.81 6.10
N ALA A 33 -2.20 -4.56 6.87
CA ALA A 33 -2.15 -3.42 7.77
C ALA A 33 -2.35 -2.07 7.03
N GLN A 34 -3.00 -1.13 7.71
CA GLN A 34 -3.43 0.15 7.13
C GLN A 34 -2.29 1.14 6.86
N CYS A 35 -1.09 0.89 7.38
CA CYS A 35 0.06 1.77 7.25
C CYS A 35 1.34 0.97 7.00
N LEU A 36 2.31 1.59 6.34
CA LEU A 36 3.55 0.93 5.93
C LEU A 36 4.32 0.36 7.13
N ARG A 37 4.32 1.10 8.25
CA ARG A 37 4.88 0.62 9.51
C ARG A 37 4.24 -0.69 9.97
N GLY A 38 2.91 -0.78 9.91
CA GLY A 38 2.17 -1.99 10.27
C GLY A 38 2.55 -3.17 9.39
N ILE A 39 2.69 -2.96 8.08
CA ILE A 39 3.11 -4.00 7.13
C ILE A 39 4.53 -4.48 7.46
N LEU A 40 5.44 -3.56 7.80
CA LEU A 40 6.82 -3.90 8.16
C LEU A 40 6.93 -4.66 9.48
N THR A 41 6.01 -4.41 10.42
CA THR A 41 5.98 -5.10 11.72
C THR A 41 5.21 -6.43 11.69
N GLN A 42 4.33 -6.62 10.71
CA GLN A 42 3.53 -7.84 10.57
C GLN A 42 4.38 -8.98 10.03
N SER A 43 4.34 -10.14 10.69
CA SER A 43 5.02 -11.34 10.17
C SER A 43 4.45 -11.70 8.78
N GLY A 44 5.34 -11.83 7.79
CA GLY A 44 4.94 -12.04 6.39
C GLY A 44 4.24 -10.85 5.73
N GLY A 45 4.20 -9.67 6.35
CA GLY A 45 3.47 -8.51 5.82
C GLY A 45 3.96 -8.06 4.45
N ILE A 46 5.26 -8.17 4.18
CA ILE A 46 5.85 -7.85 2.87
C ILE A 46 5.42 -8.85 1.80
N ASP A 47 5.34 -10.14 2.13
CA ASP A 47 4.90 -11.17 1.17
C ASP A 47 3.39 -11.06 0.90
N LEU A 48 2.60 -10.73 1.93
CA LEU A 48 1.19 -10.38 1.78
C LEU A 48 1.01 -9.14 0.89
N ALA A 49 1.78 -8.08 1.13
CA ALA A 49 1.74 -6.88 0.29
C ALA A 49 2.14 -7.18 -1.16
N ARG A 50 3.10 -8.10 -1.38
CA ARG A 50 3.49 -8.55 -2.71
C ARG A 50 2.37 -9.31 -3.40
N GLY A 51 1.76 -10.27 -2.73
CA GLY A 51 0.59 -11.00 -3.26
C GLY A 51 -0.59 -10.08 -3.54
N ALA A 52 -0.84 -9.12 -2.64
CA ALA A 52 -1.87 -8.11 -2.82
C ALA A 52 -1.59 -7.20 -4.03
N ALA A 53 -0.33 -6.83 -4.29
CA ALA A 53 0.01 -6.01 -5.45
C ALA A 53 -0.30 -6.72 -6.77
N GLU A 54 0.02 -8.01 -6.88
CA GLU A 54 -0.31 -8.83 -8.06
C GLU A 54 -1.83 -8.97 -8.24
N LYS A 55 -2.57 -9.24 -7.15
CA LYS A 55 -4.05 -9.28 -7.18
C LYS A 55 -4.66 -7.94 -7.59
N ALA A 56 -4.16 -6.83 -7.02
CA ALA A 56 -4.65 -5.48 -7.29
C ALA A 56 -4.42 -5.09 -8.75
N LYS A 57 -3.27 -5.47 -9.31
CA LYS A 57 -2.94 -5.29 -10.73
C LYS A 57 -3.94 -6.03 -11.62
N GLN A 58 -4.21 -7.31 -11.33
CA GLN A 58 -5.16 -8.13 -12.10
C GLN A 58 -6.60 -7.60 -11.98
N ALA A 59 -6.98 -7.09 -10.81
CA ALA A 59 -8.30 -6.49 -10.55
C ALA A 59 -8.44 -5.06 -11.10
N GLY A 60 -7.37 -4.43 -11.58
CA GLY A 60 -7.39 -3.03 -12.02
C GLY A 60 -7.71 -2.04 -10.89
N ALA A 61 -7.33 -2.36 -9.64
CA ALA A 61 -7.61 -1.57 -8.45
C ALA A 61 -6.71 -0.33 -8.33
N TYR A 62 -6.76 0.54 -9.33
CA TYR A 62 -5.98 1.76 -9.37
C TYR A 62 -6.60 2.85 -8.50
N VAL A 63 -5.74 3.62 -7.84
CA VAL A 63 -6.13 4.76 -7.01
C VAL A 63 -5.24 5.96 -7.31
N GLU A 64 -5.76 7.16 -7.10
CA GLU A 64 -5.02 8.41 -7.24
C GLU A 64 -4.89 9.10 -5.89
N GLY A 65 -3.86 9.93 -5.74
CA GLY A 65 -3.65 10.66 -4.51
C GLY A 65 -2.30 11.35 -4.46
N GLU A 66 -2.11 12.15 -3.42
CA GLU A 66 -0.87 12.85 -3.17
C GLU A 66 0.13 11.92 -2.48
N LEU A 67 1.37 11.89 -2.97
CA LEU A 67 2.45 11.14 -2.31
C LEU A 67 2.79 11.78 -0.97
N LEU A 68 2.76 10.96 0.08
CA LEU A 68 3.22 11.33 1.40
C LEU A 68 4.55 10.64 1.71
N ALA A 69 5.17 11.05 2.83
CA ALA A 69 6.28 10.29 3.40
C ALA A 69 5.88 8.80 3.60
N PRO A 70 6.67 7.83 3.11
CA PRO A 70 6.30 6.41 3.14
C PRO A 70 6.00 5.90 4.56
N ILE A 71 6.74 6.38 5.56
CA ILE A 71 6.48 6.15 6.99
C ILE A 71 6.24 7.50 7.65
N GLN A 72 5.01 7.74 8.08
CA GLN A 72 4.58 9.03 8.66
C GLN A 72 5.11 9.26 10.08
N LYS A 73 5.32 8.18 10.85
CA LYS A 73 5.72 8.21 12.26
C LYS A 73 6.71 7.07 12.54
N PRO A 74 7.99 7.22 12.15
CA PRO A 74 9.02 6.23 12.46
C PRO A 74 9.30 6.20 13.97
N GLY A 75 9.69 5.03 14.49
CA GLY A 75 10.08 4.89 15.89
C GLY A 75 11.55 5.24 16.13
N LYS A 76 12.39 5.06 15.11
CA LYS A 76 13.78 5.45 14.97
C LYS A 76 14.07 5.67 13.49
#